data_AF-A0A2W6CP49-F1
#
_entry.id   AF-A0A2W6CP49-F1
#
_cell.length_a   1.000
_cell.length_b   1.000
_cell.length_c   1.000
_cell.angle_alpha   90.00
_cell.angle_beta   90.00
_cell.angle_gamma   90.00
#
_symmetry.space_group_name_H-M   'P 1'
#
loop_
_entity.id
_entity.type
_entity.pdbx_description
1 polymer ?
#
loop_
_entity_poly.entity_id
_entity_poly.type
_entity_poly.pdbx_seq_one_letter_code
_entity_poly.pdbx_strand_id
1 'polypeptide(L)'
;MAAGSFPRIDEVAGLLAILIVAVAVARGGAGVFRHLRQRRHLHRTHLDLLRILTGTAAAQGSMLWLDCPQPMAYSVAGRPSLVVATEGLRRSLPDNAVAAVLSHEQAHLRGKHHLLVGLAEALAAGLPWLPLMRRSPALVRALVEMSADASAARSHGATTVRVALLTMSAHGTPAHALGMVQDYLALRLDALSSHRPSRSRLRRALG
;
A
#
# COMPACT_ATOMS: atom_id res chain seq x y z
N MET A 1 -4.94 49.21 -42.02
CA MET A 1 -3.73 48.42 -41.66
C MET A 1 -3.85 48.06 -40.20
N ALA A 2 -4.16 46.79 -39.89
CA ALA A 2 -4.38 46.32 -38.53
C ALA A 2 -3.03 46.15 -37.81
N ALA A 3 -2.82 46.89 -36.72
CA ALA A 3 -1.69 46.69 -35.84
C ALA A 3 -1.91 45.37 -35.07
N GLY A 4 -1.16 44.33 -35.43
CA GLY A 4 -1.11 43.08 -34.68
C GLY A 4 -0.52 43.37 -33.29
N SER A 5 -1.38 43.39 -32.28
CA SER A 5 -0.95 43.44 -30.87
C SER A 5 -0.23 42.13 -30.56
N PHE A 6 1.09 42.14 -30.49
CA PHE A 6 1.83 41.01 -29.93
C PHE A 6 1.39 40.83 -28.47
N PRO A 7 1.03 39.60 -28.04
CA PRO A 7 0.67 39.35 -26.65
C PRO A 7 1.84 39.75 -25.75
N ARG A 8 1.55 40.46 -24.65
CA ARG A 8 2.59 40.80 -23.67
C ARG A 8 3.13 39.49 -23.10
N ILE A 9 4.43 39.44 -22.80
CA ILE A 9 5.11 38.23 -22.32
C ILE A 9 4.37 37.59 -21.13
N ASP A 10 3.73 38.40 -20.28
CA ASP A 10 2.93 37.97 -19.14
C ASP A 10 1.67 37.16 -19.53
N GLU A 11 1.01 37.50 -20.64
CA GLU A 11 -0.17 36.79 -21.15
C GLU A 11 0.21 35.40 -21.67
N VAL A 12 1.31 35.33 -22.42
CA VAL A 12 1.85 34.07 -22.94
C VAL A 12 2.30 33.18 -21.77
N ALA A 13 2.99 33.75 -20.78
CA ALA A 13 3.41 33.04 -19.59
C ALA A 13 2.21 32.50 -18.78
N GLY A 14 1.16 33.30 -18.61
CA GLY A 14 -0.07 32.89 -17.93
C GLY A 14 -0.77 31.73 -18.64
N LEU A 15 -0.94 31.80 -19.96
CA LEU A 15 -1.55 30.73 -20.75
C LEU A 15 -0.74 29.43 -20.69
N LEU A 16 0.59 29.52 -20.77
CA LEU A 16 1.47 28.36 -20.63
C LEU A 16 1.36 27.73 -19.24
N ALA A 17 1.32 28.53 -18.19
CA ALA A 17 1.15 28.03 -16.82
C ALA A 17 -0.20 27.29 -16.65
N ILE A 18 -1.29 27.86 -17.17
CA ILE A 18 -2.61 27.21 -17.17
C ILE A 18 -2.57 25.87 -17.92
N LEU A 19 -1.94 25.85 -19.10
CA LEU A 19 -1.81 24.63 -19.91
C LEU A 19 -1.02 23.54 -19.16
N ILE A 20 0.11 23.89 -18.54
CA ILE A 20 0.92 22.96 -17.75
C ILE A 20 0.09 22.37 -16.60
N VAL A 21 -0.65 23.21 -15.86
CA VAL A 21 -1.53 22.76 -14.77
C VAL A 21 -2.65 21.86 -15.30
N ALA A 22 -3.30 22.23 -16.40
CA ALA A 22 -4.37 21.43 -16.99
C ALA A 22 -3.87 20.04 -17.43
N VAL A 23 -2.70 19.97 -18.07
CA VAL A 23 -2.07 18.70 -18.47
C VAL A 23 -1.69 17.88 -17.24
N ALA A 24 -1.15 18.50 -16.19
CA ALA A 24 -0.80 17.82 -14.94
C ALA A 24 -2.03 17.16 -14.31
N VAL A 25 -3.12 17.92 -14.18
CA VAL A 25 -4.39 17.45 -13.61
C VAL A 25 -4.98 16.32 -14.47
N ALA A 26 -4.98 16.46 -15.79
CA ALA A 26 -5.50 15.44 -16.70
C ALA A 26 -4.72 14.12 -16.59
N ARG A 27 -3.38 14.18 -16.55
CA ARG A 27 -2.54 12.97 -16.42
C ARG A 27 -2.70 12.30 -15.06
N GLY A 28 -2.67 13.09 -13.97
CA GLY A 28 -2.90 12.59 -12.62
C GLY A 28 -4.29 11.95 -12.48
N GLY A 29 -5.33 12.64 -12.95
CA GLY A 29 -6.71 12.16 -12.95
C GLY A 29 -6.91 10.88 -13.77
N ALA A 30 -6.31 10.79 -14.96
CA ALA A 30 -6.34 9.57 -15.77
C ALA A 30 -5.62 8.40 -15.07
N GLY A 31 -4.50 8.65 -14.40
CA GLY A 31 -3.79 7.66 -13.57
C GLY A 31 -4.68 7.12 -12.45
N VAL A 32 -5.30 8.01 -11.67
CA VAL A 32 -6.26 7.65 -10.62
C VAL A 32 -7.43 6.85 -11.18
N PHE A 33 -8.02 7.29 -12.29
CA PHE A 33 -9.16 6.60 -12.89
C PHE A 33 -8.82 5.17 -13.29
N ARG A 34 -7.70 4.95 -13.99
CA ARG A 34 -7.24 3.60 -14.37
C ARG A 34 -7.02 2.72 -13.14
N HIS A 35 -6.35 3.25 -12.12
CA HIS A 35 -6.10 2.55 -10.87
C HIS A 35 -7.38 2.13 -10.15
N LEU A 36 -8.33 3.05 -10.00
CA LEU A 36 -9.63 2.77 -9.39
C LEU A 36 -10.40 1.73 -10.19
N ARG A 37 -10.35 1.77 -11.52
CA ARG A 37 -11.06 0.81 -12.37
C ARG A 37 -10.47 -0.59 -12.23
N GLN A 38 -9.14 -0.72 -12.27
CA GLN A 38 -8.45 -1.99 -12.06
C GLN A 38 -8.70 -2.56 -10.66
N ARG A 39 -8.61 -1.71 -9.62
CA ARG A 39 -8.92 -2.11 -8.24
C ARG A 39 -10.36 -2.57 -8.09
N ARG A 40 -11.33 -1.86 -8.67
CA ARG A 40 -12.75 -2.26 -8.65
C ARG A 40 -12.97 -3.61 -9.32
N HIS A 41 -12.29 -3.87 -10.44
CA HIS A 41 -12.36 -5.16 -11.12
C HIS A 41 -11.83 -6.29 -10.24
N LEU A 42 -10.58 -6.17 -9.76
CA LEU A 42 -9.97 -7.18 -8.88
C LEU A 42 -10.79 -7.39 -7.60
N HIS A 43 -11.28 -6.29 -7.01
CA HIS A 43 -12.13 -6.35 -5.83
C HIS A 43 -13.39 -7.19 -6.07
N ARG A 44 -14.09 -6.98 -7.19
CA ARG A 44 -15.27 -7.78 -7.56
C ARG A 44 -14.91 -9.25 -7.72
N THR A 45 -13.83 -9.55 -8.44
CA THR A 45 -13.35 -10.93 -8.61
C THR A 45 -13.11 -11.63 -7.27
N HIS A 46 -12.50 -10.95 -6.28
CA HIS A 46 -12.30 -11.53 -4.95
C HIS A 46 -13.60 -11.74 -4.17
N LEU A 47 -14.57 -10.84 -4.31
CA LEU A 47 -15.90 -11.03 -3.70
C LEU A 47 -16.65 -12.20 -4.32
N ASP A 48 -16.56 -12.35 -5.64
CA ASP A 48 -17.17 -13.47 -6.36
C ASP A 48 -16.52 -14.79 -5.95
N LEU A 49 -15.19 -14.84 -5.86
CA LEU A 49 -14.46 -16.01 -5.35
C LEU A 49 -14.84 -16.36 -3.91
N LEU A 50 -14.91 -15.37 -3.01
CA LEU A 50 -15.36 -15.59 -1.65
C LEU A 50 -16.78 -16.17 -1.63
N ARG A 51 -17.69 -15.63 -2.44
CA ARG A 51 -19.06 -16.09 -2.53
C ARG A 51 -19.16 -17.53 -3.05
N ILE A 52 -18.36 -17.88 -4.05
CA ILE A 52 -18.31 -19.22 -4.63
C ILE A 52 -17.76 -20.22 -3.59
N LEU A 53 -16.68 -19.86 -2.89
CA LEU A 53 -15.98 -20.76 -1.98
C LEU A 53 -16.68 -20.92 -0.62
N THR A 54 -17.34 -19.88 -0.12
CA THR A 54 -17.98 -19.88 1.21
C THR A 54 -19.50 -19.97 1.16
N GLY A 55 -20.11 -19.80 -0.02
CA GLY A 55 -21.57 -19.70 -0.17
C GLY A 55 -22.18 -18.42 0.40
N THR A 56 -21.37 -17.50 0.95
CA THR A 56 -21.86 -16.30 1.65
C THR A 56 -21.35 -15.01 0.99
N ALA A 57 -22.12 -13.93 1.11
CA ALA A 57 -21.65 -12.62 0.70
C ALA A 57 -20.58 -12.12 1.69
N ALA A 58 -19.53 -11.48 1.19
CA ALA A 58 -18.50 -10.92 2.06
C ALA A 58 -19.11 -9.82 2.96
N ALA A 59 -18.66 -9.79 4.21
CA ALA A 59 -18.94 -8.73 5.16
C ALA A 59 -17.70 -7.82 5.30
N GLN A 60 -17.88 -6.65 5.90
CA GLN A 60 -16.79 -5.72 6.16
C GLN A 60 -15.75 -6.37 7.08
N GLY A 61 -14.53 -6.56 6.58
CA GLY A 61 -13.44 -7.22 7.32
C GLY A 61 -13.41 -8.74 7.19
N SER A 62 -14.11 -9.33 6.22
CA SER A 62 -14.06 -10.77 5.95
C SER A 62 -12.63 -11.29 5.70
N MET A 63 -12.44 -12.58 5.94
CA MET A 63 -11.21 -13.32 5.67
C MET A 63 -11.50 -14.37 4.59
N LEU A 64 -10.66 -14.44 3.56
CA LEU A 64 -10.70 -15.48 2.53
C LEU A 64 -9.43 -16.32 2.59
N TRP A 65 -9.57 -17.61 2.86
CA TRP A 65 -8.47 -18.57 2.80
C TRP A 65 -8.47 -19.29 1.45
N LEU A 66 -7.33 -19.29 0.77
CA LEU A 66 -7.12 -19.98 -0.50
C LEU A 66 -6.20 -21.18 -0.30
N ASP A 67 -6.56 -22.33 -0.88
CA ASP A 67 -5.66 -23.49 -0.89
C ASP A 67 -4.58 -23.31 -1.96
N CYS A 68 -3.48 -22.69 -1.53
CA CYS A 68 -2.33 -22.38 -2.36
C CYS A 68 -1.07 -22.68 -1.53
N PRO A 69 -0.06 -23.38 -2.07
CA PRO A 69 1.11 -23.78 -1.30
C PRO A 69 2.04 -22.61 -0.96
N GLN A 70 2.02 -21.53 -1.75
CA GLN A 70 2.84 -20.35 -1.51
C GLN A 70 2.32 -19.56 -0.29
N PRO A 71 3.18 -19.17 0.66
CA PRO A 71 2.78 -18.38 1.82
C PRO A 71 2.49 -16.93 1.40
N MET A 72 1.21 -16.58 1.32
CA MET A 72 0.76 -15.26 0.89
C MET A 72 -0.37 -14.75 1.78
N ALA A 73 -0.35 -13.44 2.02
CA ALA A 73 -1.48 -12.69 2.54
C ALA A 73 -1.50 -11.32 1.86
N TYR A 74 -2.69 -10.77 1.62
CA TYR A 74 -2.84 -9.41 1.12
C TYR A 74 -4.22 -8.83 1.42
N SER A 75 -4.25 -7.51 1.48
CA SER A 75 -5.43 -6.71 1.75
C SER A 75 -6.18 -6.30 0.49
N VAL A 76 -7.45 -6.69 0.39
CA VAL A 76 -8.35 -6.26 -0.68
C VAL A 76 -9.19 -5.09 -0.19
N ALA A 77 -8.72 -3.89 -0.51
CA ALA A 77 -9.43 -2.65 -0.22
C ALA A 77 -10.70 -2.52 -1.08
N GLY A 78 -11.78 -2.05 -0.46
CA GLY A 78 -13.09 -1.94 -1.10
C GLY A 78 -14.19 -1.84 -0.05
N ARG A 79 -15.44 -1.93 -0.50
CA ARG A 79 -16.61 -2.05 0.39
C ARG A 79 -17.47 -3.20 -0.12
N PRO A 80 -17.51 -4.34 0.60
CA PRO A 80 -16.81 -4.62 1.86
C PRO A 80 -15.30 -4.87 1.65
N SER A 81 -14.42 -4.45 2.56
CA SER A 81 -13.00 -4.85 2.47
C SER A 81 -12.76 -6.24 3.04
N LEU A 82 -11.76 -6.97 2.55
CA LEU A 82 -11.41 -8.30 3.06
C LEU A 82 -9.90 -8.53 3.04
N VAL A 83 -9.44 -9.51 3.83
CA VAL A 83 -8.07 -10.03 3.78
C VAL A 83 -8.08 -11.38 3.10
N VAL A 84 -7.18 -11.60 2.14
CA VAL A 84 -6.95 -12.91 1.52
C VAL A 84 -5.67 -13.48 2.11
N ALA A 85 -5.69 -14.75 2.50
CA ALA A 85 -4.53 -15.50 2.99
C ALA A 85 -4.52 -16.91 2.39
N THR A 86 -3.37 -17.57 2.38
CA THR A 86 -3.24 -18.93 1.83
C THR A 86 -3.00 -19.98 2.90
N GLU A 87 -3.38 -21.23 2.64
CA GLU A 87 -3.05 -22.34 3.54
C GLU A 87 -1.52 -22.59 3.60
N GLY A 88 -0.79 -22.25 2.54
CA GLY A 88 0.67 -22.16 2.54
C GLY A 88 1.21 -21.28 3.67
N LEU A 89 0.54 -20.16 3.98
CA LEU A 89 0.94 -19.28 5.08
C LEU A 89 0.90 -20.01 6.43
N ARG A 90 -0.17 -20.79 6.69
CA ARG A 90 -0.31 -21.58 7.92
C ARG A 90 0.69 -22.73 8.00
N ARG A 91 1.04 -23.32 6.86
CA ARG A 91 2.05 -24.39 6.81
C ARG A 91 3.48 -23.87 7.00
N SER A 92 3.76 -22.63 6.59
CA SER A 92 5.11 -22.05 6.62
C SER A 92 5.42 -21.25 7.89
N LEU A 93 4.42 -20.88 8.69
CA LEU A 93 4.60 -19.99 9.85
C LEU A 93 3.92 -20.55 11.12
N PRO A 94 4.51 -20.31 12.31
CA PRO A 94 3.83 -20.58 13.56
C PRO A 94 2.60 -19.67 13.72
N ASP A 95 1.61 -20.10 14.49
CA ASP A 95 0.30 -19.42 14.63
C ASP A 95 0.42 -17.94 15.05
N ASN A 96 1.38 -17.62 15.92
CA ASN A 96 1.63 -16.24 16.35
C ASN A 96 2.16 -15.35 15.20
N ALA A 97 2.97 -15.92 14.31
CA ALA A 97 3.46 -15.22 13.12
C ALA A 97 2.37 -15.10 12.05
N VAL A 98 1.51 -16.11 11.88
CA VAL A 98 0.31 -15.99 11.04
C VAL A 98 -0.58 -14.86 11.55
N ALA A 99 -0.86 -14.81 12.86
CA ALA A 99 -1.63 -13.72 13.47
C ALA A 99 -0.99 -12.34 13.25
N ALA A 100 0.35 -12.26 13.33
CA ALA A 100 1.08 -11.03 13.04
C ALA A 100 0.92 -10.57 11.57
N VAL A 101 1.00 -11.48 10.61
CA VAL A 101 0.75 -11.19 9.19
C VAL A 101 -0.68 -10.70 8.97
N LEU A 102 -1.68 -11.38 9.55
CA LEU A 102 -3.06 -10.94 9.42
C LEU A 102 -3.31 -9.56 10.07
N SER A 103 -2.64 -9.27 11.19
CA SER A 103 -2.68 -7.97 11.86
C SER A 103 -2.06 -6.85 11.00
N HIS A 104 -0.98 -7.18 10.29
CA HIS A 104 -0.33 -6.31 9.30
C HIS A 104 -1.30 -6.01 8.14
N GLU A 105 -1.94 -7.03 7.55
CA GLU A 105 -2.94 -6.82 6.49
C GLU A 105 -4.13 -5.98 6.96
N GLN A 106 -4.67 -6.29 8.14
CA GLN A 106 -5.73 -5.48 8.72
C GLN A 106 -5.29 -4.02 8.97
N ALA A 107 -4.00 -3.77 9.24
CA ALA A 107 -3.48 -2.41 9.36
C ALA A 107 -3.53 -1.67 8.01
N HIS A 108 -3.30 -2.32 6.86
CA HIS A 108 -3.48 -1.70 5.55
C HIS A 108 -4.91 -1.26 5.28
N LEU A 109 -5.89 -2.08 5.66
CA LEU A 109 -7.30 -1.77 5.49
C LEU A 109 -7.72 -0.62 6.41
N ARG A 110 -7.38 -0.69 7.70
CA ARG A 110 -7.71 0.35 8.69
C ARG A 110 -7.05 1.68 8.37
N GLY A 111 -5.77 1.66 8.01
CA GLY A 111 -5.00 2.85 7.63
C GLY A 111 -5.31 3.38 6.23
N LYS A 112 -6.18 2.70 5.47
CA LYS A 112 -6.51 3.02 4.07
C LYS A 112 -5.25 3.27 3.23
N HIS A 113 -4.21 2.47 3.46
CA HIS A 113 -2.87 2.69 2.90
C HIS A 113 -2.88 2.74 1.36
N HIS A 114 -3.82 2.05 0.72
CA HIS A 114 -4.06 2.13 -0.72
C HIS A 114 -4.35 3.56 -1.23
N LEU A 115 -5.01 4.42 -0.44
CA LEU A 115 -5.28 5.81 -0.82
C LEU A 115 -4.01 6.65 -0.79
N LEU A 116 -3.13 6.45 0.19
CA LEU A 116 -1.85 7.15 0.30
C LEU A 116 -0.94 6.82 -0.89
N VAL A 117 -0.84 5.52 -1.22
CA VAL A 117 -0.07 5.07 -2.39
C VAL A 117 -0.71 5.58 -3.69
N GLY A 118 -2.03 5.53 -3.81
CA GLY A 118 -2.75 6.04 -4.99
C GLY A 118 -2.57 7.55 -5.20
N LEU A 119 -2.55 8.34 -4.12
CA LEU A 119 -2.24 9.77 -4.19
C LEU A 119 -0.81 10.01 -4.67
N ALA A 120 0.16 9.26 -4.14
CA ALA A 120 1.55 9.37 -4.58
C ALA A 120 1.72 9.00 -6.06
N GLU A 121 1.03 7.96 -6.53
CA GLU A 121 1.00 7.57 -7.95
C GLU A 121 0.36 8.65 -8.83
N ALA A 122 -0.72 9.29 -8.36
CA ALA A 122 -1.38 10.38 -9.07
C ALA A 122 -0.46 11.61 -9.22
N LEU A 123 0.23 11.98 -8.16
CA LEU A 123 1.20 13.07 -8.15
C LEU A 123 2.39 12.76 -9.08
N ALA A 124 2.91 11.54 -9.03
CA ALA A 124 3.98 11.08 -9.91
C ALA A 124 3.58 11.16 -11.40
N ALA A 125 2.33 10.81 -11.72
CA ALA A 125 1.79 10.87 -13.07
C ALA A 125 1.48 12.29 -13.55
N GLY A 126 1.01 13.16 -12.65
CA GLY A 126 0.65 14.54 -12.96
C GLY A 126 1.83 15.50 -13.04
N LEU A 127 2.86 15.30 -12.20
CA LEU A 127 4.01 16.20 -12.08
C LEU A 127 5.34 15.46 -12.35
N PRO A 128 5.49 14.79 -13.51
CA PRO A 128 6.65 13.93 -13.78
C PRO A 128 7.98 14.71 -13.88
N TRP A 129 7.95 16.02 -14.13
CA TRP A 129 9.17 16.83 -14.15
C TRP A 129 9.76 17.11 -12.77
N LEU A 130 9.01 16.85 -11.69
CA LEU A 130 9.50 17.00 -10.32
C LEU A 130 10.10 15.65 -9.85
N PRO A 131 11.42 15.55 -9.64
CA PRO A 131 12.05 14.29 -9.22
C PRO A 131 11.47 13.72 -7.93
N LEU A 132 11.06 14.60 -7.01
CA LEU A 132 10.41 14.21 -5.76
C LEU A 132 9.09 13.47 -5.99
N MET A 133 8.25 13.98 -6.90
CA MET A 133 6.96 13.35 -7.23
C MET A 133 7.16 12.02 -7.95
N ARG A 134 8.17 11.90 -8.81
CA ARG A 134 8.51 10.61 -9.44
C ARG A 134 8.93 9.54 -8.44
N ARG A 135 9.61 9.93 -7.36
CA ARG A 135 10.12 9.00 -6.33
C ARG A 135 9.12 8.74 -5.20
N SER A 136 8.10 9.60 -5.03
CA SER A 136 7.15 9.50 -3.92
C SER A 136 6.42 8.16 -3.83
N PRO A 137 6.03 7.44 -4.90
CA PRO A 137 5.32 6.16 -4.75
C PRO A 137 6.14 5.10 -4.00
N ALA A 138 7.46 5.02 -4.26
CA ALA A 138 8.33 4.07 -3.57
C ALA A 138 8.49 4.44 -2.08
N LEU A 139 8.72 5.73 -1.80
CA LEU A 139 8.87 6.23 -0.44
C LEU A 139 7.59 6.05 0.39
N VAL A 140 6.43 6.39 -0.19
CA VAL A 140 5.14 6.23 0.50
C VAL A 140 4.82 4.77 0.76
N ARG A 141 5.15 3.85 -0.16
CA ARG A 141 5.02 2.41 0.09
C ARG A 141 5.89 1.98 1.29
N ALA A 142 7.14 2.43 1.35
CA ALA A 142 8.04 2.12 2.47
C ALA A 142 7.47 2.55 3.82
N LEU A 143 7.01 3.79 3.90
CA LEU A 143 6.41 4.34 5.11
C LEU A 143 5.13 3.58 5.51
N VAL A 144 4.33 3.19 4.52
CA VAL A 144 3.10 2.40 4.72
C VAL A 144 3.40 1.01 5.28
N GLU A 145 4.40 0.30 4.75
CA GLU A 145 4.79 -1.02 5.27
C GLU A 145 5.40 -0.91 6.67
N MET A 146 6.28 0.07 6.91
CA MET A 146 6.83 0.30 8.25
C MET A 146 5.74 0.66 9.27
N SER A 147 4.72 1.41 8.86
CA SER A 147 3.54 1.71 9.69
C SER A 147 2.72 0.45 10.01
N ALA A 148 2.48 -0.41 9.01
CA ALA A 148 1.78 -1.66 9.17
C ALA A 148 2.56 -2.65 10.06
N ASP A 149 3.87 -2.76 9.86
CA ASP A 149 4.80 -3.54 10.70
C ASP A 149 4.79 -3.06 12.14
N ALA A 150 4.89 -1.75 12.37
CA ALA A 150 4.78 -1.18 13.71
C ALA A 150 3.41 -1.47 14.33
N SER A 151 2.34 -1.48 13.54
CA SER A 151 1.00 -1.86 14.03
C SER A 151 0.92 -3.31 14.45
N ALA A 152 1.44 -4.24 13.65
CA ALA A 152 1.48 -5.66 14.00
C ALA A 152 2.40 -5.91 15.21
N ALA A 153 3.55 -5.24 15.25
CA ALA A 153 4.54 -5.38 16.32
C ALA A 153 4.00 -4.91 17.68
N ARG A 154 3.10 -3.92 17.71
CA ARG A 154 2.41 -3.50 18.95
C ARG A 154 1.53 -4.60 19.54
N SER A 155 0.99 -5.51 18.73
CA SER A 155 0.08 -6.57 19.17
C SER A 155 0.77 -7.93 19.34
N HIS A 156 1.79 -8.22 18.53
CA HIS A 156 2.40 -9.56 18.42
C HIS A 156 3.91 -9.57 18.69
N GLY A 157 4.52 -8.41 18.95
CA GLY A 157 5.95 -8.25 19.17
C GLY A 157 6.78 -8.11 17.88
N ALA A 158 7.84 -7.30 17.94
CA ALA A 158 8.70 -7.02 16.78
C ALA A 158 9.41 -8.27 16.24
N THR A 159 9.84 -9.18 17.13
CA THR A 159 10.51 -10.44 16.75
C THR A 159 9.58 -11.33 15.91
N THR A 160 8.31 -11.47 16.32
CA THR A 160 7.32 -12.27 15.59
C THR A 160 7.06 -11.70 14.19
N VAL A 161 6.93 -10.38 14.08
CA VAL A 161 6.77 -9.71 12.77
C VAL A 161 8.01 -9.92 11.89
N ARG A 162 9.21 -9.83 12.46
CA ARG A 162 10.46 -10.08 11.74
C ARG A 162 10.56 -11.52 11.22
N VAL A 163 10.19 -12.51 12.02
CA VAL A 163 10.14 -13.92 11.60
C VAL A 163 9.17 -14.08 10.43
N ALA A 164 7.95 -13.54 10.54
CA ALA A 164 6.97 -13.56 9.47
C ALA A 164 7.51 -12.95 8.17
N LEU A 165 8.09 -11.74 8.25
CA LEU A 165 8.62 -11.00 7.12
C LEU A 165 9.75 -11.77 6.39
N LEU A 166 10.70 -12.31 7.14
CA LEU A 166 11.80 -13.10 6.57
C LEU A 166 11.29 -14.35 5.86
N THR A 167 10.40 -15.11 6.50
CA THR A 167 9.81 -16.31 5.89
C THR A 167 9.04 -15.97 4.61
N MET A 168 8.20 -14.93 4.62
CA MET A 168 7.44 -14.55 3.42
C MET A 168 8.34 -14.06 2.28
N SER A 169 9.42 -13.33 2.59
CA SER A 169 10.37 -12.83 1.59
C SER A 169 11.14 -13.95 0.87
N ALA A 170 11.42 -15.06 1.57
CA ALA A 170 12.15 -16.20 1.01
C ALA A 170 11.37 -16.93 -0.10
N HIS A 171 10.04 -16.79 -0.16
CA HIS A 171 9.18 -17.52 -1.09
C HIS A 171 8.79 -16.71 -2.35
N GLY A 172 9.24 -15.45 -2.48
CA GLY A 172 8.55 -14.47 -3.33
C GLY A 172 9.35 -13.72 -4.40
N THR A 173 10.62 -14.02 -4.71
CA THR A 173 11.44 -13.05 -5.49
C THR A 173 12.04 -13.57 -6.83
N PRO A 174 11.60 -13.04 -7.99
CA PRO A 174 12.33 -13.11 -9.27
C PRO A 174 13.59 -12.22 -9.27
N ALA A 175 14.69 -12.70 -9.90
CA ALA A 175 16.06 -12.18 -9.76
C ALA A 175 16.29 -10.67 -10.02
N HIS A 176 15.51 -10.02 -10.89
CA HIS A 176 15.72 -8.63 -11.31
C HIS A 176 15.01 -7.60 -10.41
N ALA A 177 14.02 -8.01 -9.63
CA ALA A 177 13.38 -7.17 -8.62
C ALA A 177 14.15 -7.16 -7.28
N LEU A 178 15.19 -8.00 -7.15
CA LEU A 178 15.87 -8.23 -5.87
C LEU A 178 16.48 -6.97 -5.28
N GLY A 179 17.23 -6.15 -6.03
CA GLY A 179 17.99 -5.03 -5.43
C GLY A 179 17.12 -4.04 -4.65
N MET A 180 16.05 -3.53 -5.27
CA MET A 180 15.11 -2.61 -4.61
C MET A 180 14.28 -3.31 -3.53
N VAL A 181 13.92 -4.58 -3.71
CA VAL A 181 13.16 -5.36 -2.71
C VAL A 181 14.01 -5.68 -1.49
N GLN A 182 15.32 -5.92 -1.67
CA GLN A 182 16.27 -6.18 -0.60
C GLN A 182 16.54 -4.92 0.22
N ASP A 183 16.76 -3.77 -0.42
CA ASP A 183 16.91 -2.48 0.29
C ASP A 183 15.65 -2.15 1.12
N TYR A 184 14.49 -2.47 0.56
CA TYR A 184 13.20 -2.28 1.22
C TYR A 184 12.98 -3.20 2.42
N LEU A 185 13.35 -4.47 2.27
CA LEU A 185 13.32 -5.45 3.35
C LEU A 185 14.27 -5.04 4.47
N ALA A 186 15.49 -4.60 4.13
CA ALA A 186 16.48 -4.12 5.10
C ALA A 186 15.94 -2.93 5.92
N LEU A 187 15.31 -1.94 5.27
CA LEU A 187 14.69 -0.80 5.97
C LEU A 187 13.61 -1.23 6.97
N ARG A 188 12.75 -2.18 6.60
CA ARG A 188 11.70 -2.71 7.49
C ARG A 188 12.30 -3.46 8.67
N LEU A 189 13.32 -4.28 8.43
CA LEU A 189 14.02 -5.03 9.49
C LEU A 189 14.75 -4.10 10.45
N ASP A 190 15.37 -3.03 9.96
CA ASP A 190 16.01 -1.99 10.78
C ASP A 190 14.98 -1.21 11.62
N ALA A 191 13.86 -0.82 11.01
CA ALA A 191 12.75 -0.16 11.71
C ALA A 191 12.17 -1.03 12.84
N LEU A 192 12.08 -2.35 12.63
CA LEU A 192 11.65 -3.29 13.66
C LEU A 192 12.69 -3.49 14.76
N SER A 193 13.97 -3.38 14.43
CA SER A 193 15.09 -3.53 15.38
C SER A 193 15.25 -2.30 16.27
N SER A 194 14.97 -1.11 15.73
CA SER A 194 14.99 0.17 16.46
C SER A 194 13.74 0.41 17.31
N HIS A 195 12.67 -0.36 17.11
CA HIS A 195 11.42 -0.25 17.87
C HIS A 195 11.58 -0.77 19.31
N ARG A 196 12.16 0.05 20.20
CA ARG A 196 12.02 -0.12 21.65
C ARG A 196 10.52 0.01 21.99
N PRO A 197 9.93 -0.90 22.80
CA PRO A 197 8.53 -0.77 23.20
C PRO A 197 8.34 0.58 23.90
N SER A 198 7.54 1.46 23.30
CA SER A 198 7.21 2.77 23.87
C SER A 198 6.50 2.56 25.22
N ARG A 199 7.19 2.89 26.31
CA ARG A 199 6.70 2.93 27.70
C ARG A 199 5.68 4.08 27.92
N SER A 200 4.58 4.12 27.16
CA SER A 200 3.59 5.21 27.23
C SER A 200 2.16 4.78 27.56
N ARG A 201 1.99 3.73 28.38
CA ARG A 201 0.69 3.34 28.95
C ARG A 201 0.67 3.01 30.46
N LEU A 202 1.66 3.48 31.23
CA LEU A 202 1.59 3.45 32.71
C LEU A 202 1.09 4.78 33.33
N ARG A 203 0.73 5.78 32.52
CA ARG A 203 0.30 7.10 33.01
C ARG A 203 -1.21 7.35 32.93
N ARG A 204 -2.00 6.32 32.63
CA ARG A 204 -3.47 6.41 32.46
C ARG A 204 -4.26 5.51 33.42
N ALA A 205 -3.60 4.91 34.40
CA ALA A 205 -4.22 4.12 35.47
C ALA A 205 -4.09 4.79 36.86
N LEU A 206 -3.67 6.06 36.91
CA LEU A 206 -3.56 6.87 38.14
C LEU A 206 -4.03 8.31 37.90
N GLY A 207 -5.13 8.48 37.17
CA GLY A 207 -5.80 9.77 36.99
C GLY A 207 -7.29 9.59 37.06
#